data_AF-A0A3G4VLK7-F1
#
_entry.id   AF-A0A3G4VLK7-F1
#
_cell.length_a   1.000
_cell.length_b   1.000
_cell.length_c   1.000
_cell.angle_alpha   90.00
_cell.angle_beta   90.00
_cell.angle_gamma   90.00
#
_symmetry.space_group_name_H-M   'P 1'
#
loop_
_entity.id
_entity.type
_entity.pdbx_description
1 polymer ?
#
loop_
_entity_poly.entity_id
_entity_poly.type
_entity_poly.pdbx_seq_one_letter_code
_entity_poly.pdbx_strand_id
1 'polypeptide(L)'
;MLVIVDQLASIGALPLTVARDAGCEVAYLPGLAMRRIADLYPGEAKTDAKDAAAIADAARTMPHTLRSLELTDEITAELTVLTGFDQDLAAEATRTGNRIRGLLTQFHPSL
;
A
#
# COMPACT_ATOMS: atom_id res chain seq x y z
N MET A 1 2.48 18.86 -2.27
CA MET A 1 1.72 18.07 -1.28
C MET A 1 2.59 16.91 -0.85
N LEU A 2 2.67 16.60 0.45
CA LEU A 2 3.47 15.49 0.98
C LEU A 2 2.54 14.35 1.39
N VAL A 3 2.81 13.15 0.89
CA VAL A 3 2.09 11.91 1.24
C VAL A 3 3.02 11.03 2.07
N ILE A 4 2.50 10.46 3.15
CA ILE A 4 3.29 9.67 4.09
C ILE A 4 2.61 8.33 4.28
N VAL A 5 3.40 7.26 4.21
CA VAL A 5 2.93 5.90 4.49
C VAL A 5 3.76 5.28 5.61
N ASP A 6 3.14 4.41 6.40
CA ASP A 6 3.77 3.59 7.42
C ASP A 6 4.10 2.16 6.92
N GLN A 7 3.67 1.84 5.70
CA GLN A 7 3.97 0.60 5.01
C GLN A 7 4.26 0.85 3.53
N LEU A 8 5.40 0.36 3.03
CA LEU A 8 5.83 0.54 1.64
C LEU A 8 5.36 -0.58 0.71
N ALA A 9 5.18 -1.78 1.26
CA ALA A 9 4.78 -2.97 0.53
C ALA A 9 3.27 -3.21 0.63
N SER A 10 2.75 -4.07 -0.25
CA SER A 10 1.33 -4.44 -0.31
C SER A 10 0.43 -3.21 -0.49
N ILE A 11 -0.52 -2.97 0.41
CA ILE A 11 -1.55 -1.94 0.28
C ILE A 11 -1.01 -0.51 0.18
N GLY A 12 0.19 -0.25 0.71
CA GLY A 12 0.82 1.08 0.67
C GLY A 12 1.48 1.44 -0.66
N ALA A 13 1.69 0.47 -1.55
CA ALA A 13 2.37 0.69 -2.83
C ALA A 13 1.52 1.47 -3.84
N LEU A 14 0.21 1.17 -3.92
CA LEU A 14 -0.70 1.82 -4.87
C LEU A 14 -0.92 3.33 -4.55
N PRO A 15 -1.20 3.72 -3.29
CA PRO A 15 -1.28 5.14 -2.91
C PRO A 15 0.02 5.88 -3.19
N LEU A 16 1.17 5.23 -3.02
CA LEU A 16 2.48 5.81 -3.32
C LEU A 16 2.61 6.15 -4.81
N THR A 17 2.31 5.18 -5.68
CA THR A 17 2.39 5.35 -7.13
C THR A 17 1.44 6.44 -7.62
N VAL A 18 0.21 6.47 -7.11
CA VAL A 18 -0.79 7.49 -7.47
C VAL A 18 -0.37 8.89 -6.97
N ALA A 19 0.10 9.00 -5.73
CA ALA A 19 0.58 10.27 -5.19
C ALA A 19 1.76 10.81 -6.01
N ARG A 20 2.67 9.93 -6.45
CA ARG A 20 3.81 10.29 -7.29
C ARG A 20 3.39 10.74 -8.68
N ASP A 21 2.48 10.03 -9.35
CA ASP A 21 1.93 10.42 -10.66
C ASP A 21 1.23 11.79 -10.59
N ALA A 22 0.59 12.08 -9.45
CA ALA A 22 0.00 13.38 -9.15
C ALA A 22 1.03 14.48 -8.78
N GLY A 23 2.34 14.20 -8.84
CA GLY A 23 3.41 15.16 -8.54
C GLY A 23 3.62 15.45 -7.05
N CYS A 24 3.19 14.55 -6.16
CA CYS A 24 3.39 14.71 -4.72
C CYS A 24 4.76 14.18 -4.27
N GLU A 25 5.31 14.81 -3.24
CA GLU A 25 6.42 14.24 -2.48
C GLU A 25 5.90 13.07 -1.67
N VAL A 26 6.65 11.97 -1.60
CA VAL A 26 6.28 10.83 -0.75
C VAL A 26 7.39 10.48 0.23
N ALA A 27 6.99 10.19 1.47
CA ALA A 27 7.88 9.80 2.54
C ALA A 27 7.33 8.58 3.28
N TYR A 28 8.24 7.88 3.96
CA TYR A 28 7.96 6.70 4.75
C TYR A 28 8.21 6.98 6.22
N LEU A 29 7.30 6.55 7.10
CA LEU A 29 7.54 6.49 8.53
C LEU A 29 7.96 5.06 8.92
N PRO A 30 9.22 4.84 9.37
CA PRO A 30 9.69 3.53 9.76
C PRO A 30 8.84 2.90 10.87
N GLY A 31 8.57 1.59 10.78
CA GLY A 31 7.72 0.88 11.74
C GLY A 31 8.17 1.01 13.20
N LEU A 32 9.49 1.15 13.45
CA LEU A 32 10.02 1.42 14.79
C LEU A 32 9.66 2.83 15.30
N ALA A 33 9.69 3.83 14.41
CA ALA A 33 9.26 5.20 14.73
C ALA A 33 7.75 5.25 14.92
N MET A 34 6.99 4.61 14.03
CA MET A 34 5.53 4.49 14.14
C MET A 34 5.11 3.83 15.46
N ARG A 35 5.79 2.75 15.88
CA ARG A 35 5.52 2.10 17.17
C ARG A 35 5.78 3.03 18.36
N ARG A 36 6.88 3.79 18.34
CA ARG A 36 7.18 4.78 19.39
C ARG A 36 6.16 5.92 19.43
N ILE A 37 5.64 6.32 18.28
CA ILE A 37 4.57 7.32 18.17
C ILE A 37 3.26 6.74 18.70
N ALA A 38 2.93 5.49 18.37
CA ALA A 38 1.76 4.80 18.90
C ALA A 38 1.81 4.65 20.43
N ASP A 39 3.01 4.44 21.01
CA ASP A 39 3.21 4.39 22.46
C ASP A 39 2.92 5.74 23.16
N LEU A 40 2.92 6.86 22.43
CA LEU A 40 2.51 8.18 22.95
C LEU A 40 0.97 8.33 23.06
N TYR A 41 0.20 7.38 22.51
CA TYR A 41 -1.27 7.35 22.57
C TYR A 41 -1.78 6.07 23.26
N PRO A 42 -1.52 5.89 24.57
CA PRO A 42 -1.90 4.66 25.28
C PRO A 42 -3.42 4.55 25.49
N GLY A 43 -3.96 3.34 25.28
CA GLY A 43 -5.26 2.93 25.84
C GLY A 43 -6.49 3.02 24.94
N GLU A 44 -6.35 3.32 23.64
CA GLU A 44 -7.50 3.34 22.73
C GLU A 44 -7.36 2.31 21.62
N ALA A 45 -8.49 1.72 21.21
CA ALA A 45 -8.55 0.72 20.17
C ALA A 45 -7.85 1.20 18.88
N LYS A 46 -7.03 0.32 18.28
CA LYS A 46 -6.32 0.58 17.04
C LYS A 46 -7.33 0.92 15.93
N THR A 47 -7.23 2.11 15.35
CA THR A 47 -8.11 2.58 14.26
C THR A 47 -7.28 3.31 13.21
N ASP A 48 -7.56 3.05 11.93
CA ASP A 48 -6.79 3.61 10.80
C ASP A 48 -6.81 5.15 10.78
N ALA A 49 -7.92 5.76 11.22
CA ALA A 49 -8.05 7.22 11.31
C ALA A 49 -7.09 7.83 12.36
N LYS A 50 -6.84 7.12 13.46
CA LYS A 50 -5.86 7.55 14.47
C LYS A 50 -4.44 7.37 13.99
N ASP A 51 -4.15 6.24 13.35
CA ASP A 51 -2.83 5.98 12.79
C ASP A 51 -2.48 7.09 11.75
N ALA A 52 -3.44 7.47 10.90
CA ALA A 52 -3.28 8.60 9.98
C ALA A 52 -3.04 9.94 10.69
N ALA A 53 -3.79 10.24 11.76
CA ALA A 53 -3.59 11.46 12.54
C ALA A 53 -2.23 11.51 13.24
N ALA A 54 -1.77 10.37 13.79
CA ALA A 54 -0.47 10.24 14.42
C ALA A 54 0.68 10.40 13.42
N ILE A 55 0.55 9.83 12.22
CA ILE A 55 1.50 10.01 11.11
C ILE A 55 1.57 11.48 10.70
N ALA A 56 0.42 12.16 10.56
CA ALA A 56 0.38 13.58 10.22
C ALA A 56 1.01 14.46 11.32
N ASP A 57 0.79 14.13 12.60
CA ASP A 57 1.39 14.88 13.71
C ASP A 57 2.90 14.63 13.81
N ALA A 58 3.35 13.39 13.58
CA ALA A 58 4.77 13.05 13.48
C ALA A 58 5.46 13.80 12.34
N ALA A 59 4.80 13.94 11.20
CA ALA A 59 5.32 14.72 10.08
C ALA A 59 5.53 16.19 10.43
N ARG A 60 4.61 16.75 11.23
CA ARG A 60 4.63 18.14 11.65
C ARG A 60 5.65 18.42 12.77
N THR A 61 5.77 17.51 13.74
CA THR A 61 6.54 17.72 14.98
C THR A 61 7.90 17.03 14.97
N MET A 62 8.04 15.93 14.22
CA MET A 62 9.22 15.07 14.20
C MET A 62 9.64 14.71 12.76
N PRO A 63 9.87 15.69 11.86
CA PRO A 63 10.17 15.42 10.44
C PRO A 63 11.44 14.58 10.23
N HIS A 64 12.38 14.60 11.19
CA HIS A 64 13.59 13.78 11.18
C HIS A 64 13.33 12.27 11.34
N THR A 65 12.11 11.87 11.74
CA THR A 65 11.70 10.47 11.82
C THR A 65 11.21 9.91 10.48
N LEU A 66 10.90 10.79 9.53
CA LEU A 66 10.49 10.42 8.18
C LEU A 66 11.72 10.09 7.32
N ARG A 67 11.64 9.02 6.53
CA ARG A 67 12.55 8.77 5.42
C ARG A 67 11.93 9.32 4.14
N SER A 68 12.62 10.27 3.50
CA SER A 68 12.29 10.61 2.12
C SER A 68 12.52 9.39 1.25
N LEU A 69 11.57 9.10 0.37
CA LEU A 69 11.69 8.03 -0.60
C LEU A 69 12.10 8.62 -1.93
N GLU A 70 13.38 8.98 -2.06
CA GLU A 70 13.96 9.21 -3.38
C GLU A 70 13.98 7.88 -4.15
N LEU A 71 13.66 7.88 -5.44
CA LEU A 71 13.72 6.68 -6.27
C LEU A 71 15.16 6.15 -6.30
N THR A 72 15.46 5.14 -5.48
CA THR A 72 16.60 4.25 -5.69
C THR A 72 16.13 3.01 -6.45
N ASP A 73 16.97 2.51 -7.36
CA ASP A 73 16.68 1.37 -8.25
C ASP A 73 16.15 0.13 -7.52
N GLU A 74 16.53 -0.06 -6.26
CA GLU A 74 16.12 -1.19 -5.42
C GLU A 74 14.63 -1.13 -5.01
N ILE A 75 14.11 0.04 -4.64
CA ILE A 75 12.69 0.21 -4.28
C ILE A 75 11.82 0.06 -5.52
N THR A 76 12.30 0.57 -6.65
CA THR A 76 11.65 0.40 -7.96
C THR A 76 11.57 -1.08 -8.36
N ALA A 77 12.66 -1.82 -8.14
CA ALA A 77 12.70 -3.26 -8.42
C ALA A 77 11.72 -4.03 -7.54
N GLU A 78 11.66 -3.75 -6.24
CA GLU A 78 10.72 -4.40 -5.32
C GLU A 78 9.25 -4.06 -5.67
N LEU A 79 8.94 -2.79 -5.97
CA LEU A 79 7.59 -2.41 -6.41
C LEU A 79 7.22 -3.09 -7.74
N THR A 80 8.17 -3.23 -8.67
CA THR A 80 7.93 -3.90 -9.95
C THR A 80 7.62 -5.38 -9.76
N VAL A 81 8.34 -6.06 -8.87
CA VAL A 81 8.06 -7.47 -8.52
C VAL A 81 6.68 -7.63 -7.89
N LEU A 82 6.33 -6.75 -6.94
CA LEU A 82 5.04 -6.83 -6.25
C LEU A 82 3.86 -6.51 -7.18
N THR A 83 3.98 -5.48 -8.02
CA THR A 83 2.96 -5.14 -9.02
C THR A 83 2.82 -6.23 -10.09
N GLY A 84 3.92 -6.88 -10.49
CA GLY A 84 3.88 -8.05 -11.36
C GLY A 84 3.10 -9.22 -10.76
N PHE A 85 3.30 -9.51 -9.46
CA PHE A 85 2.56 -10.57 -8.77
C PHE A 85 1.05 -10.30 -8.71
N ASP A 86 0.65 -9.04 -8.46
CA ASP A 86 -0.77 -8.66 -8.46
C ASP A 86 -1.41 -8.81 -9.86
N GLN A 87 -0.69 -8.43 -10.92
CA GLN A 87 -1.12 -8.62 -12.30
C GLN A 87 -1.29 -10.11 -12.65
N ASP A 88 -0.35 -10.94 -12.22
CA ASP A 88 -0.41 -12.40 -12.42
C ASP A 88 -1.63 -13.01 -11.71
N LEU A 89 -1.89 -12.60 -10.46
CA LEU A 89 -3.04 -13.06 -9.71
C LEU A 89 -4.36 -12.65 -10.36
N ALA A 90 -4.47 -11.42 -10.85
CA ALA A 90 -5.65 -10.94 -11.59
C ALA A 90 -5.89 -11.74 -12.88
N ALA A 91 -4.82 -12.07 -13.60
CA ALA A 91 -4.88 -12.91 -14.79
C ALA A 91 -5.33 -14.34 -14.47
N GLU A 92 -4.86 -14.91 -13.36
CA GLU A 92 -5.24 -16.26 -12.91
C GLU A 92 -6.71 -16.32 -12.46
N ALA A 93 -7.19 -15.31 -11.73
CA ALA A 93 -8.59 -15.19 -11.35
C ALA A 93 -9.50 -15.14 -12.59
N THR A 94 -9.12 -14.34 -13.59
CA THR A 94 -9.85 -14.25 -14.87
C THR A 94 -9.87 -15.59 -15.60
N ARG A 95 -8.72 -16.27 -15.67
CA ARG A 95 -8.58 -17.58 -16.32
C ARG A 95 -9.46 -18.64 -15.64
N THR A 96 -9.45 -18.66 -14.31
CA THR A 96 -10.25 -19.59 -13.50
C THR A 96 -11.74 -19.32 -13.70
N GLY A 97 -12.15 -18.05 -13.67
CA GLY A 97 -13.54 -17.66 -13.93
C GLY A 97 -14.02 -18.09 -15.32
N ASN A 98 -13.21 -17.89 -16.35
CA ASN A 98 -13.54 -18.32 -17.71
C ASN A 98 -13.62 -19.85 -17.82
N ARG A 99 -12.78 -20.59 -17.09
CA ARG A 99 -12.83 -22.06 -17.06
C ARG A 99 -14.10 -22.58 -16.39
N ILE A 100 -14.49 -21.98 -15.26
CA ILE A 100 -15.76 -22.31 -14.57
C ILE A 100 -16.94 -22.02 -15.50
N ARG A 101 -16.96 -20.84 -16.14
CA ARG A 101 -18.02 -20.49 -17.09
C ARG A 101 -18.09 -21.49 -18.24
N GLY A 102 -16.95 -21.87 -18.80
CA GLY A 102 -16.87 -22.88 -19.86
C GLY A 102 -17.46 -24.23 -19.43
N LEU A 103 -17.16 -24.70 -18.22
CA LEU A 103 -17.76 -25.92 -17.68
C LEU A 103 -19.27 -25.78 -17.47
N LEU A 104 -19.73 -24.67 -16.88
CA LEU A 104 -21.16 -24.43 -16.66
C LEU A 104 -21.93 -24.37 -17.98
N THR A 105 -21.39 -23.72 -19.02
CA THR A 105 -22.02 -23.69 -20.35
C THR A 105 -22.07 -25.06 -21.04
N GLN A 106 -21.19 -26.00 -20.69
CA GLN A 106 -21.27 -27.38 -21.20
C GLN A 106 -22.44 -28.17 -20.60
N PHE A 107 -22.78 -27.92 -19.33
CA PHE A 107 -23.89 -28.60 -18.66
C PHE A 107 -25.22 -27.85 -18.79
N HIS A 108 -25.17 -26.53 -18.89
CA HIS A 108 -26.32 -25.64 -18.96
C HIS A 108 -26.06 -24.55 -20.01
N PRO A 109 -26.34 -24.82 -21.30
CA PRO A 109 -26.00 -23.91 -22.41
C PRO A 109 -26.82 -22.61 -22.46
N SER A 110 -27.74 -22.41 -21.52
CA SER A 110 -28.60 -21.23 -21.40
C SER A 110 -28.21 -20.28 -20.26
N LEU A 111 -27.04 -20.47 -19.64
CA LEU A 111 -26.46 -19.60 -18.60
C LEU A 111 -25.44 -18.60 -19.17
#